data_AF-A0A914DUQ7-F1
#
_entry.id   AF-A0A914DUQ7-F1
#
_cell.length_a   1.000
_cell.length_b   1.000
_cell.length_c   1.000
_cell.angle_alpha   90.00
_cell.angle_beta   90.00
_cell.angle_gamma   90.00
#
_symmetry.space_group_name_H-M   'P 1'
#
loop_
_entity.id
_entity.type
_entity.pdbx_description
1 polymer ?
#
loop_
_entity_poly.entity_id
_entity_poly.type
_entity_poly.pdbx_seq_one_letter_code
_entity_poly.pdbx_strand_id
1 'polypeptide(L)'
;MTLEEKNLTIPNELIARDNNYNLTSDFVMSSKASDKISKLGIKGELQLSILCGAVSVRGSASYIEENKSSKKAVQCSFVQKIQTVDESINIKHVDLRDIYSQNIGEDGTHVVFKISWGANATVTLTYENEENLAHSEIEGKLKLGLEKLKSVAAKVTGQVSGNMKSNEILTSQQLKLNVYADVMANEQGAPRNLEEALELIYNMPKRVSETEGGKGKKLLFYLIPLSVMKRHLDIQLGPDAIL
;
A
#
# COMPACT_ATOMS: atom_id res chain seq x y z
N MET A 1 9.75 28.19 -12.53
CA MET A 1 11.02 27.68 -11.98
C MET A 1 10.70 26.32 -11.37
N THR A 2 11.10 25.24 -12.02
CA THR A 2 10.80 23.87 -11.58
C THR A 2 11.58 23.55 -10.31
N LEU A 3 10.96 22.80 -9.39
CA LEU A 3 11.42 22.47 -8.03
C LEU A 3 12.75 21.68 -7.93
N GLU A 4 13.58 21.65 -8.97
CA GLU A 4 14.81 20.83 -9.04
C GLU A 4 16.10 21.58 -8.66
N GLU A 5 16.10 22.89 -8.42
CA GLU A 5 17.34 23.68 -8.30
C GLU A 5 17.84 23.97 -6.86
N LYS A 6 17.24 23.38 -5.83
CA LYS A 6 17.83 23.37 -4.47
C LYS A 6 17.75 21.98 -3.85
N ASN A 7 18.67 21.10 -4.26
CA ASN A 7 18.91 19.81 -3.61
C ASN A 7 19.55 19.98 -2.21
N LEU A 8 18.84 20.63 -1.28
CA LEU A 8 19.19 20.55 0.13
C LEU A 8 18.63 19.22 0.66
N THR A 9 19.48 18.20 0.66
CA THR A 9 19.17 16.90 1.24
C THR A 9 19.22 17.01 2.77
N ILE A 10 18.20 16.49 3.45
CA ILE A 10 18.23 16.38 4.92
C ILE A 10 19.40 15.47 5.30
N PRO A 11 20.33 15.94 6.16
CA PRO A 11 21.45 15.12 6.62
C PRO A 11 20.97 13.83 7.28
N ASN A 12 21.64 12.71 6.98
CA ASN A 12 21.21 11.38 7.39
C ASN A 12 21.19 11.22 8.93
N GLU A 13 22.05 11.94 9.64
CA GLU A 13 22.13 12.00 11.09
C GLU A 13 20.90 12.64 11.75
N LEU A 14 20.13 13.44 11.00
CA LEU A 14 18.90 14.07 11.47
C LEU A 14 17.66 13.20 11.21
N ILE A 15 17.84 12.05 10.54
CA ILE A 15 16.77 11.09 10.24
C ILE A 15 16.80 9.98 11.29
N ALA A 16 15.82 10.01 12.19
CA ALA A 16 15.56 8.91 13.09
C ALA A 16 14.91 7.75 12.33
N ARG A 17 15.46 6.55 12.53
CA ARG A 17 14.97 5.30 11.93
C ARG A 17 14.41 4.39 13.02
N ASP A 18 13.15 4.00 12.86
CA ASP A 18 12.51 3.01 13.72
C ASP A 18 12.20 1.75 12.90
N ASN A 19 12.94 0.66 13.17
CA ASN A 19 12.76 -0.61 12.49
C ASN A 19 11.55 -1.33 13.11
N ASN A 20 10.39 -1.17 12.47
CA ASN A 20 9.12 -1.69 12.96
C ASN A 20 8.52 -2.69 11.98
N TYR A 21 9.32 -3.70 11.65
CA TYR A 21 8.91 -4.76 10.75
C TYR A 21 7.60 -5.40 11.22
N ASN A 22 6.58 -5.32 10.39
CA ASN A 22 5.27 -5.89 10.65
C ASN A 22 4.67 -6.42 9.35
N LEU A 23 4.29 -7.70 9.35
CA LEU A 23 3.57 -8.34 8.27
C LEU A 23 2.18 -8.68 8.76
N THR A 24 1.17 -8.07 8.14
CA THR A 24 -0.24 -8.39 8.39
C THR A 24 -0.90 -8.94 7.13
N SER A 25 -1.87 -9.82 7.31
CA SER A 25 -2.67 -10.36 6.22
C SER A 25 -4.13 -10.46 6.60
N ASP A 26 -5.00 -10.24 5.63
CA ASP A 26 -6.43 -10.09 5.83
C ASP A 26 -7.22 -10.56 4.60
N PHE A 27 -8.49 -10.91 4.82
CA PHE A 27 -9.44 -11.18 3.73
C PHE A 27 -10.50 -10.08 3.63
N VAL A 28 -10.94 -9.79 2.42
CA VAL A 28 -12.02 -8.85 2.11
C VAL A 28 -13.06 -9.54 1.24
N MET A 29 -14.27 -9.69 1.79
CA MET A 29 -15.47 -10.20 1.10
C MET A 29 -16.39 -9.06 0.70
N SER A 30 -15.81 -8.00 0.14
CA SER A 30 -16.57 -6.82 -0.29
C SER A 30 -15.90 -6.19 -1.50
N SER A 31 -16.72 -5.80 -2.45
CA SER A 31 -16.29 -5.04 -3.62
C SER A 31 -16.50 -3.54 -3.48
N LYS A 32 -17.01 -3.06 -2.33
CA LYS A 32 -17.23 -1.62 -2.11
C LYS A 32 -15.90 -0.92 -1.91
N ALA A 33 -15.66 0.16 -2.67
CA ALA A 33 -14.46 0.97 -2.55
C ALA A 33 -14.21 1.43 -1.10
N SER A 34 -15.26 1.83 -0.37
CA SER A 34 -15.17 2.23 1.05
C SER A 34 -14.52 1.16 1.94
N ASP A 35 -14.89 -0.10 1.73
CA ASP A 35 -14.43 -1.22 2.55
C ASP A 35 -12.97 -1.56 2.18
N LYS A 36 -12.64 -1.49 0.88
CA LYS A 36 -11.27 -1.68 0.37
C LYS A 36 -10.32 -0.63 0.93
N ILE A 37 -10.70 0.65 0.83
CA ILE A 37 -9.91 1.79 1.34
C ILE A 37 -9.66 1.64 2.85
N SER A 38 -10.72 1.31 3.60
CA SER A 38 -10.63 1.12 5.05
C SER A 38 -9.68 -0.04 5.43
N LYS A 39 -9.64 -1.11 4.63
CA LYS A 39 -8.76 -2.26 4.88
C LYS A 39 -7.28 -1.96 4.63
N LEU A 40 -7.00 -1.04 3.71
CA LEU A 40 -5.66 -0.48 3.50
C LEU A 40 -5.24 0.52 4.61
N GLY A 41 -6.11 0.78 5.59
CA GLY A 41 -5.83 1.67 6.72
C GLY A 41 -6.05 3.15 6.40
N ILE A 42 -6.59 3.47 5.21
CA ILE A 42 -6.88 4.84 4.79
C ILE A 42 -8.26 5.23 5.35
N LYS A 43 -8.34 6.40 5.99
CA LYS A 43 -9.55 6.89 6.69
C LYS A 43 -9.69 8.41 6.55
N GLY A 44 -10.85 8.93 6.93
CA GLY A 44 -11.09 10.37 7.07
C GLY A 44 -11.06 11.12 5.74
N GLU A 45 -10.43 12.28 5.72
CA GLU A 45 -10.40 13.16 4.54
C GLU A 45 -9.74 12.50 3.33
N LEU A 46 -8.65 11.74 3.51
CA LEU A 46 -8.01 11.03 2.41
C LEU A 46 -8.92 9.96 1.80
N GLN A 47 -9.69 9.25 2.62
CA GLN A 47 -10.68 8.29 2.12
C GLN A 47 -11.75 8.99 1.30
N LEU A 48 -12.26 10.14 1.76
CA LEU A 48 -13.23 10.93 1.01
C LEU A 48 -12.65 11.45 -0.31
N SER A 49 -11.43 11.99 -0.28
CA SER A 49 -10.73 12.48 -1.47
C SER A 49 -10.53 11.40 -2.54
N ILE A 50 -10.21 10.16 -2.13
CA ILE A 50 -10.14 9.02 -3.05
C ILE A 50 -11.54 8.68 -3.60
N LEU A 51 -12.56 8.59 -2.74
CA LEU A 51 -13.93 8.26 -3.15
C LEU A 51 -14.54 9.31 -4.11
N CYS A 52 -14.16 10.57 -3.97
CA CYS A 52 -14.57 11.67 -4.85
C CYS A 52 -13.69 11.82 -6.10
N GLY A 53 -12.64 11.00 -6.25
CA GLY A 53 -11.73 11.07 -7.40
C GLY A 53 -10.77 12.27 -7.39
N ALA A 54 -10.67 13.00 -6.28
CA ALA A 54 -9.73 14.10 -6.12
C ALA A 54 -8.28 13.62 -5.99
N VAL A 55 -8.09 12.37 -5.54
CA VAL A 55 -6.80 11.70 -5.44
C VAL A 55 -6.84 10.39 -6.22
N SER A 56 -5.96 10.25 -7.22
CA SER A 56 -5.79 8.99 -7.96
C SER A 56 -4.95 8.00 -7.17
N VAL A 57 -5.31 6.71 -7.21
CA VAL A 57 -4.52 5.62 -6.62
C VAL A 57 -3.64 4.94 -7.66
N ARG A 58 -2.51 4.38 -7.24
CA ARG A 58 -1.55 3.68 -8.11
C ARG A 58 -0.93 2.49 -7.38
N GLY A 59 -0.24 1.62 -8.11
CA GLY A 59 0.47 0.47 -7.52
C GLY A 59 -0.52 -0.52 -6.91
N SER A 60 -0.22 -1.03 -5.71
CA SER A 60 -1.13 -1.93 -4.99
C SER A 60 -2.50 -1.31 -4.69
N ALA A 61 -2.56 0.02 -4.51
CA ALA A 61 -3.79 0.72 -4.18
C ALA A 61 -4.80 0.77 -5.35
N SER A 62 -4.38 0.48 -6.58
CA SER A 62 -5.29 0.32 -7.73
C SER A 62 -6.33 -0.79 -7.53
N TYR A 63 -6.11 -1.71 -6.57
CA TYR A 63 -7.13 -2.64 -6.08
C TYR A 63 -8.45 -1.94 -5.65
N ILE A 64 -8.38 -0.71 -5.13
CA ILE A 64 -9.54 0.07 -4.71
C ILE A 64 -10.51 0.29 -5.89
N GLU A 65 -9.97 0.50 -7.09
CA GLU A 65 -10.73 0.79 -8.31
C GLU A 65 -11.30 -0.48 -8.98
N GLU A 66 -10.86 -1.67 -8.54
CA GLU A 66 -11.39 -2.94 -9.04
C GLU A 66 -12.88 -3.08 -8.67
N ASN A 67 -13.73 -3.26 -9.67
CA ASN A 67 -15.17 -3.50 -9.49
C ASN A 67 -15.54 -4.94 -9.87
N LYS A 68 -16.64 -5.44 -9.30
CA LYS A 68 -17.22 -6.71 -9.74
C LYS A 68 -17.67 -6.60 -11.20
N SER A 69 -17.45 -7.67 -11.97
CA SER A 69 -17.93 -7.76 -13.36
C SER A 69 -19.45 -7.76 -13.46
N SER A 70 -20.16 -8.29 -12.45
CA SER A 70 -21.61 -8.37 -12.45
C SER A 70 -22.17 -8.37 -11.02
N LYS A 71 -23.51 -8.27 -10.88
CA LYS A 71 -24.21 -8.45 -9.60
C LYS A 71 -24.15 -9.90 -9.09
N LYS A 72 -23.96 -10.87 -9.98
CA LYS A 72 -23.83 -12.30 -9.63
C LYS A 72 -22.42 -12.65 -9.19
N ALA A 73 -21.43 -11.85 -9.58
CA ALA A 73 -20.04 -12.08 -9.24
C ALA A 73 -19.81 -12.08 -7.71
N VAL A 74 -19.08 -13.10 -7.26
CA VAL A 74 -18.60 -13.23 -5.88
C VAL A 74 -17.11 -12.95 -5.88
N GLN A 75 -16.65 -12.10 -4.97
CA GLN A 75 -15.28 -11.62 -4.94
C GLN A 75 -14.70 -11.82 -3.55
N CYS A 76 -13.50 -12.38 -3.49
CA CYS A 76 -12.70 -12.48 -2.28
C CYS A 76 -11.29 -11.97 -2.58
N SER A 77 -10.78 -11.09 -1.71
CA SER A 77 -9.42 -10.57 -1.83
C SER A 77 -8.60 -10.91 -0.60
N PHE A 78 -7.36 -11.36 -0.83
CA PHE A 78 -6.33 -11.49 0.19
C PHE A 78 -5.42 -10.27 0.12
N VAL A 79 -5.31 -9.53 1.21
CA VAL A 79 -4.51 -8.31 1.33
C VAL A 79 -3.35 -8.59 2.29
N GLN A 80 -2.12 -8.46 1.80
CA GLN A 80 -0.89 -8.51 2.58
C GLN A 80 -0.29 -7.11 2.69
N LYS A 81 0.09 -6.73 3.89
CA LYS A 81 0.76 -5.46 4.18
C LYS A 81 2.03 -5.73 4.94
N ILE A 82 3.16 -5.25 4.41
CA ILE A 82 4.47 -5.33 5.03
C ILE A 82 4.89 -3.89 5.31
N GLN A 83 5.09 -3.55 6.58
CA GLN A 83 5.79 -2.35 7.00
C GLN A 83 7.19 -2.76 7.46
N THR A 84 8.22 -1.96 7.16
CA THR A 84 9.62 -2.30 7.43
C THR A 84 10.26 -1.32 8.42
N VAL A 85 10.23 -0.04 8.06
CA VAL A 85 10.90 1.03 8.78
C VAL A 85 10.12 2.32 8.67
N ASP A 86 10.16 3.10 9.74
CA ASP A 86 9.77 4.49 9.74
C ASP A 86 11.01 5.39 9.72
N GLU A 87 11.06 6.33 8.77
CA GLU A 87 12.04 7.40 8.75
C GLU A 87 11.36 8.70 9.14
N SER A 88 11.88 9.38 10.17
CA SER A 88 11.28 10.62 10.68
C SER A 88 12.33 11.66 11.03
N ILE A 89 11.92 12.93 10.99
CA ILE A 89 12.74 14.06 11.42
C ILE A 89 12.10 14.73 12.63
N ASN A 90 12.94 15.19 13.55
CA ASN A 90 12.48 16.11 14.58
C ASN A 90 12.33 17.49 13.96
N ILE A 91 11.10 17.90 13.65
CA ILE A 91 10.80 19.20 13.03
C ILE A 91 11.28 20.42 13.83
N LYS A 92 11.64 20.24 15.10
CA LYS A 92 12.17 21.31 15.97
C LYS A 92 13.70 21.33 16.02
N HIS A 93 14.37 20.42 15.31
CA HIS A 93 15.83 20.34 15.30
C HIS A 93 16.43 21.63 14.72
N VAL A 94 17.40 22.21 15.42
CA VAL A 94 17.97 23.53 15.08
C VAL A 94 18.60 23.53 13.69
N ASP A 95 19.32 22.47 13.33
CA ASP A 95 19.98 22.32 12.02
C ASP A 95 19.01 22.21 10.83
N LEU A 96 17.71 21.97 11.09
CA LEU A 96 16.71 21.95 10.03
C LEU A 96 16.13 23.35 9.75
N ARG A 97 16.36 24.34 10.62
CA ARG A 97 15.81 25.70 10.47
C ARG A 97 16.27 26.37 9.19
N ASP A 98 17.55 26.24 8.85
CA ASP A 98 18.12 26.81 7.63
C ASP A 98 17.55 26.10 6.39
N ILE A 99 17.39 24.77 6.47
CA ILE A 99 16.77 23.97 5.40
C ILE A 99 15.34 24.43 5.15
N TYR A 100 14.55 24.61 6.21
CA TYR A 100 13.17 25.09 6.13
C TYR A 100 13.10 26.51 5.56
N SER A 101 13.92 27.43 6.05
CA SER A 101 13.91 28.84 5.61
C SER A 101 14.25 28.99 4.13
N GLN A 102 15.02 28.06 3.57
CA GLN A 102 15.43 28.08 2.16
C GLN A 102 14.50 27.30 1.21
N ASN A 103 13.65 26.40 1.73
CA ASN A 103 12.85 25.46 0.94
C ASN A 103 11.34 25.49 1.22
N ILE A 104 10.86 26.18 2.26
CA ILE A 104 9.42 26.43 2.41
C ILE A 104 9.03 27.47 1.34
N GLY A 105 8.66 26.96 0.16
CA GLY A 105 8.04 27.77 -0.88
C GLY A 105 6.63 28.21 -0.49
N GLU A 106 6.11 29.23 -1.17
CA GLU A 106 4.77 29.77 -0.92
C GLU A 106 3.65 28.78 -1.32
N ASP A 107 3.93 27.86 -2.25
CA ASP A 107 2.93 26.94 -2.81
C ASP A 107 2.66 25.69 -1.94
N GLY A 108 3.50 25.43 -0.93
CA GLY A 108 3.32 24.30 -0.02
C GLY A 108 2.33 24.62 1.10
N THR A 109 1.51 23.66 1.52
CA THR A 109 0.64 23.79 2.72
C THR A 109 1.11 22.96 3.90
N HIS A 110 1.90 21.91 3.65
CA HIS A 110 2.33 20.92 4.64
C HIS A 110 3.78 20.49 4.43
N VAL A 111 4.43 20.00 5.48
CA VAL A 111 5.75 19.37 5.44
C VAL A 111 5.62 17.91 5.83
N VAL A 112 6.26 17.03 5.05
CA VAL A 112 6.44 15.62 5.42
C VAL A 112 7.50 15.54 6.51
N PHE A 113 7.12 15.03 7.69
CA PHE A 113 8.07 14.84 8.80
C PHE A 113 8.34 13.38 9.14
N LYS A 114 7.53 12.45 8.61
CA LYS A 114 7.72 11.01 8.75
C LYS A 114 7.24 10.29 7.50
N ILE A 115 7.93 9.21 7.14
CA ILE A 115 7.59 8.28 6.07
C ILE A 115 7.60 6.87 6.64
N SER A 116 6.51 6.13 6.44
CA SER A 116 6.49 4.68 6.66
C SER A 116 6.81 3.95 5.37
N TRP A 117 7.76 3.02 5.44
CA TRP A 117 8.23 2.22 4.32
C TRP A 117 7.71 0.78 4.39
N GLY A 118 7.65 0.12 3.24
CA GLY A 118 7.25 -1.28 3.12
C GLY A 118 6.66 -1.61 1.74
N ALA A 119 5.74 -2.56 1.67
CA ALA A 119 4.99 -2.87 0.45
C ALA A 119 3.66 -3.55 0.78
N ASN A 120 2.66 -3.30 -0.06
CA ASN A 120 1.41 -4.03 -0.03
C ASN A 120 1.27 -4.91 -1.29
N ALA A 121 0.52 -5.99 -1.12
CA ALA A 121 0.10 -6.85 -2.22
C ALA A 121 -1.33 -7.35 -1.97
N THR A 122 -2.14 -7.37 -3.03
CA THR A 122 -3.51 -7.86 -3.00
C THR A 122 -3.73 -8.86 -4.12
N VAL A 123 -4.29 -10.01 -3.78
CA VAL A 123 -4.75 -11.03 -4.74
C VAL A 123 -6.26 -11.12 -4.64
N THR A 124 -6.94 -10.87 -5.74
CA THR A 124 -8.40 -10.95 -5.84
C THR A 124 -8.81 -12.13 -6.69
N LEU A 125 -9.68 -12.98 -6.16
CA LEU A 125 -10.44 -13.96 -6.93
C LEU A 125 -11.86 -13.47 -7.11
N THR A 126 -12.32 -13.48 -8.36
CA THR A 126 -13.70 -13.18 -8.73
C THR A 126 -14.28 -14.37 -9.46
N TYR A 127 -15.38 -14.93 -8.97
CA TYR A 127 -16.11 -16.01 -9.62
C TYR A 127 -17.44 -15.49 -10.17
N GLU A 128 -17.66 -15.69 -11.46
CA GLU A 128 -18.91 -15.32 -12.12
C GLU A 128 -19.97 -16.42 -11.91
N ASN A 129 -20.95 -16.15 -11.03
CA ASN A 129 -21.94 -17.13 -10.59
C ASN A 129 -23.11 -17.26 -11.59
N GLU A 130 -22.85 -17.86 -12.75
CA GLU A 130 -23.88 -18.09 -13.77
C GLU A 130 -24.91 -19.15 -13.32
N GLU A 131 -24.44 -20.12 -12.53
CA GLU A 131 -25.19 -21.27 -12.01
C GLU A 131 -26.15 -20.93 -10.85
N ASN A 132 -26.09 -19.69 -10.34
CA ASN A 132 -26.87 -19.22 -9.19
C ASN A 132 -26.67 -20.07 -7.92
N LEU A 133 -25.44 -20.55 -7.71
CA LEU A 133 -25.04 -21.19 -6.46
C LEU A 133 -25.20 -20.22 -5.27
N ALA A 134 -25.31 -20.75 -4.06
CA ALA A 134 -25.42 -19.95 -2.86
C ALA A 134 -24.17 -19.05 -2.67
N HIS A 135 -24.38 -17.76 -2.40
CA HIS A 135 -23.28 -16.80 -2.27
C HIS A 135 -22.25 -17.22 -1.22
N SER A 136 -22.72 -17.70 -0.06
CA SER A 136 -21.88 -18.18 1.03
C SER A 136 -21.04 -19.40 0.67
N GLU A 137 -21.53 -20.26 -0.23
CA GLU A 137 -20.79 -21.41 -0.71
C GLU A 137 -19.59 -20.97 -1.56
N ILE A 138 -19.82 -20.02 -2.47
CA ILE A 138 -18.77 -19.47 -3.32
C ILE A 138 -17.76 -18.69 -2.47
N GLU A 139 -18.22 -17.83 -1.56
CA GLU A 139 -17.35 -17.11 -0.62
C GLU A 139 -16.46 -18.07 0.17
N GLY A 140 -17.03 -19.15 0.71
CA GLY A 140 -16.29 -20.19 1.43
C GLY A 140 -15.21 -20.82 0.56
N LYS A 141 -15.56 -21.22 -0.68
CA LYS A 141 -14.62 -21.84 -1.63
C LYS A 141 -13.50 -20.88 -2.07
N LEU A 142 -13.82 -19.61 -2.36
CA LEU A 142 -12.82 -18.59 -2.70
C LEU A 142 -11.90 -18.30 -1.53
N LYS A 143 -12.46 -18.15 -0.31
CA LYS A 143 -11.67 -17.95 0.91
C LYS A 143 -10.72 -19.11 1.12
N LEU A 144 -11.20 -20.36 1.05
CA LEU A 144 -10.35 -21.54 1.20
C LEU A 144 -9.22 -21.60 0.17
N GLY A 145 -9.47 -21.14 -1.06
CA GLY A 145 -8.42 -21.00 -2.08
C GLY A 145 -7.32 -20.04 -1.65
N LEU A 146 -7.70 -18.90 -1.07
CA LEU A 146 -6.78 -17.86 -0.62
C LEU A 146 -6.22 -18.09 0.80
N GLU A 147 -6.83 -18.92 1.66
CA GLU A 147 -6.30 -19.27 2.99
C GLU A 147 -4.94 -19.98 2.89
N LYS A 148 -4.67 -20.65 1.75
CA LYS A 148 -3.33 -21.15 1.45
C LYS A 148 -2.29 -20.02 1.39
N LEU A 149 -2.63 -18.84 0.86
CA LEU A 149 -1.75 -17.67 0.87
C LEU A 149 -1.38 -17.28 2.29
N LYS A 150 -2.34 -17.32 3.23
CA LYS A 150 -2.08 -17.02 4.64
C LYS A 150 -1.10 -18.00 5.27
N SER A 151 -1.26 -19.30 4.98
CA SER A 151 -0.35 -20.35 5.47
C SER A 151 1.07 -20.25 4.88
N VAL A 152 1.17 -19.78 3.64
CA VAL A 152 2.41 -19.61 2.89
C VAL A 152 3.11 -18.33 3.33
N ALA A 153 2.41 -17.21 3.47
CA ALA A 153 2.94 -15.95 4.01
C ALA A 153 3.46 -16.07 5.45
N ALA A 154 2.94 -17.04 6.24
CA ALA A 154 3.42 -17.33 7.59
C ALA A 154 4.71 -18.17 7.63
N LYS A 155 5.08 -18.84 6.53
CA LYS A 155 6.32 -19.62 6.43
C LYS A 155 7.37 -18.73 5.78
N VAL A 156 8.39 -18.33 6.52
CA VAL A 156 9.39 -17.36 6.04
C VAL A 156 10.48 -18.01 5.15
N THR A 157 10.52 -19.34 5.02
CA THR A 157 11.57 -20.06 4.25
C THR A 157 11.11 -21.42 3.74
N GLY A 158 11.41 -21.77 2.46
CA GLY A 158 10.98 -23.02 1.80
C GLY A 158 10.44 -22.87 0.37
N GLN A 159 10.45 -23.95 -0.41
CA GLN A 159 9.72 -24.02 -1.69
C GLN A 159 8.23 -24.17 -1.44
N VAL A 160 7.40 -23.46 -2.21
CA VAL A 160 5.95 -23.66 -2.22
C VAL A 160 5.67 -24.95 -3.00
N SER A 161 5.58 -26.10 -2.33
CA SER A 161 4.90 -27.27 -2.89
C SER A 161 3.54 -27.39 -2.24
N GLY A 162 2.51 -27.01 -2.99
CA GLY A 162 1.15 -26.94 -2.48
C GLY A 162 0.20 -27.62 -3.44
N ASN A 163 -0.02 -28.92 -3.27
CA ASN A 163 -1.07 -29.63 -4.01
C ASN A 163 -2.41 -28.93 -3.72
N MET A 164 -2.96 -28.21 -4.71
CA MET A 164 -4.34 -27.77 -4.66
C MET A 164 -5.22 -28.98 -4.83
N LYS A 165 -5.74 -29.51 -3.72
CA LYS A 165 -6.92 -30.39 -3.77
C LYS A 165 -7.94 -29.70 -4.69
N SER A 166 -8.43 -30.41 -5.70
CA SER A 166 -9.28 -29.84 -6.73
C SER A 166 -10.50 -29.19 -6.09
N ASN A 167 -10.56 -27.87 -6.15
CA ASN A 167 -11.75 -27.10 -5.85
C ASN A 167 -12.29 -26.65 -7.21
N GLU A 168 -13.45 -27.18 -7.61
CA GLU A 168 -14.03 -26.97 -8.94
C GLU A 168 -14.17 -25.48 -9.28
N ILE A 169 -14.47 -24.62 -8.29
CA ILE A 169 -14.53 -23.16 -8.48
C ILE A 169 -13.14 -22.59 -8.79
N LEU A 170 -12.07 -23.09 -8.15
CA LEU A 170 -10.71 -22.59 -8.36
C LEU A 170 -10.10 -23.05 -9.69
N THR A 171 -10.67 -24.08 -10.30
CA THR A 171 -10.27 -24.59 -11.63
C THR A 171 -11.27 -24.23 -12.73
N SER A 172 -12.34 -23.49 -12.39
CA SER A 172 -13.37 -23.08 -13.35
C SER A 172 -12.87 -21.97 -14.27
N GLN A 173 -13.34 -21.98 -15.52
CA GLN A 173 -13.11 -20.90 -16.49
C GLN A 173 -13.82 -19.59 -16.10
N GLN A 174 -14.80 -19.64 -15.19
CA GLN A 174 -15.50 -18.47 -14.64
C GLN A 174 -14.68 -17.75 -13.56
N LEU A 175 -13.56 -18.33 -13.12
CA LEU A 175 -12.67 -17.72 -12.16
C LEU A 175 -11.76 -16.70 -12.85
N LYS A 176 -11.76 -15.47 -12.32
CA LYS A 176 -10.82 -14.42 -12.70
C LYS A 176 -9.90 -14.13 -11.52
N LEU A 177 -8.62 -13.95 -11.83
CA LEU A 177 -7.58 -13.61 -10.87
C LEU A 177 -6.98 -12.26 -11.23
N ASN A 178 -6.94 -11.35 -10.26
CA ASN A 178 -6.28 -10.06 -10.37
C ASN A 178 -5.24 -9.90 -9.25
N VAL A 179 -4.11 -9.28 -9.56
CA VAL A 179 -3.02 -9.05 -8.60
C VAL A 179 -2.55 -7.61 -8.67
N TYR A 180 -2.43 -6.98 -7.50
CA TYR A 180 -1.97 -5.61 -7.32
C TYR A 180 -0.86 -5.60 -6.28
N ALA A 181 0.35 -5.17 -6.62
CA ALA A 181 1.45 -5.11 -5.67
C ALA A 181 2.38 -3.93 -5.92
N ASP A 182 3.01 -3.42 -4.86
CA ASP A 182 3.99 -2.33 -4.94
C ASP A 182 5.37 -2.80 -5.38
N VAL A 183 5.67 -4.08 -5.16
CA VAL A 183 6.90 -4.75 -5.57
C VAL A 183 6.52 -5.99 -6.36
N MET A 184 6.71 -5.94 -7.68
CA MET A 184 6.36 -7.01 -8.60
C MET A 184 7.52 -7.98 -8.80
N ALA A 185 7.24 -9.15 -9.40
CA ALA A 185 8.29 -10.02 -9.89
C ALA A 185 9.02 -9.39 -11.08
N ASN A 186 10.34 -9.30 -10.99
CA ASN A 186 11.20 -8.81 -12.05
C ASN A 186 11.10 -9.80 -13.24
N GLU A 187 10.89 -9.28 -14.45
CA GLU A 187 10.96 -9.96 -15.75
C GLU A 187 9.78 -10.87 -16.19
N GLN A 188 9.04 -11.56 -15.31
CA GLN A 188 7.97 -12.49 -15.75
C GLN A 188 6.57 -11.87 -15.94
N GLY A 189 6.37 -10.60 -15.54
CA GLY A 189 5.08 -9.91 -15.62
C GLY A 189 4.16 -10.18 -14.42
N ALA A 190 2.89 -9.74 -14.52
CA ALA A 190 1.91 -9.95 -13.45
C ALA A 190 1.49 -11.44 -13.37
N PRO A 191 1.27 -11.99 -12.16
CA PRO A 191 0.81 -13.37 -11.99
C PRO A 191 -0.46 -13.65 -12.79
N ARG A 192 -0.47 -14.77 -13.54
CA ARG A 192 -1.57 -15.18 -14.42
C ARG A 192 -2.48 -16.24 -13.81
N ASN A 193 -2.03 -16.90 -12.75
CA ASN A 193 -2.75 -17.96 -12.07
C ASN A 193 -2.50 -17.91 -10.55
N LEU A 194 -3.21 -18.75 -9.81
CA LEU A 194 -3.17 -18.74 -8.34
C LEU A 194 -1.82 -19.22 -7.79
N GLU A 195 -1.09 -20.07 -8.51
CA GLU A 195 0.24 -20.55 -8.12
C GLU A 195 1.28 -19.43 -8.22
N GLU A 196 1.31 -18.70 -9.34
CA GLU A 196 2.16 -17.51 -9.49
C GLU A 196 1.81 -16.42 -8.46
N ALA A 197 0.53 -16.26 -8.12
CA ALA A 197 0.09 -15.33 -7.09
C ALA A 197 0.54 -15.77 -5.69
N LEU A 198 0.52 -17.08 -5.41
CA LEU A 198 1.09 -17.68 -4.19
C LEU A 198 2.58 -17.42 -4.09
N GLU A 199 3.32 -17.62 -5.18
CA GLU A 199 4.76 -17.37 -5.24
C GLU A 199 5.08 -15.89 -5.02
N LEU A 200 4.29 -14.97 -5.58
CA LEU A 200 4.47 -13.53 -5.35
C LEU A 200 4.30 -13.19 -3.87
N ILE A 201 3.17 -13.59 -3.25
CA ILE A 201 2.87 -13.31 -1.84
C ILE A 201 3.91 -13.94 -0.91
N TYR A 202 4.37 -15.14 -1.25
CA TYR A 202 5.39 -15.85 -0.49
C TYR A 202 6.72 -15.11 -0.49
N ASN A 203 7.18 -14.69 -1.66
CA ASN A 203 8.47 -14.03 -1.84
C ASN A 203 8.42 -12.53 -1.51
N MET A 204 7.24 -11.97 -1.21
CA MET A 204 7.08 -10.53 -0.95
C MET A 204 8.02 -9.99 0.14
N PRO A 205 8.18 -10.64 1.32
CA PRO A 205 9.13 -10.17 2.33
C PRO A 205 10.58 -10.09 1.82
N LYS A 206 11.02 -11.11 1.08
CA LYS A 206 12.34 -11.13 0.45
C LYS A 206 12.48 -9.99 -0.57
N ARG A 207 11.49 -9.81 -1.45
CA ARG A 207 11.49 -8.74 -2.45
C ARG A 207 11.53 -7.35 -1.83
N VAL A 208 10.82 -7.15 -0.72
CA VAL A 208 10.88 -5.90 0.06
C VAL A 208 12.28 -5.68 0.61
N SER A 209 12.93 -6.73 1.15
CA SER A 209 14.31 -6.64 1.65
C SER A 209 15.36 -6.32 0.57
N GLU A 210 15.05 -6.59 -0.70
CA GLU A 210 15.90 -6.30 -1.86
C GLU A 210 15.61 -4.92 -2.49
N THR A 211 14.58 -4.21 -2.00
CA THR A 211 14.11 -2.94 -2.56
C THR A 211 14.53 -1.75 -1.68
N GLU A 212 15.09 -0.69 -2.28
CA GLU A 212 15.45 0.57 -1.59
C GLU A 212 16.30 0.35 -0.32
N GLY A 213 17.32 -0.50 -0.40
CA GLY A 213 18.19 -0.82 0.74
C GLY A 213 17.47 -1.58 1.87
N GLY A 214 16.44 -2.35 1.54
CA GLY A 214 15.65 -3.16 2.49
C GLY A 214 14.45 -2.45 3.09
N LYS A 215 14.18 -1.21 2.67
CA LYS A 215 13.03 -0.43 3.13
C LYS A 215 11.76 -0.79 2.36
N GLY A 216 11.84 -1.18 1.09
CA GLY A 216 10.67 -1.29 0.22
C GLY A 216 10.25 0.08 -0.36
N LYS A 217 8.96 0.24 -0.65
CA LYS A 217 8.35 1.47 -1.18
C LYS A 217 7.81 2.36 -0.05
N LYS A 218 7.54 3.64 -0.35
CA LYS A 218 6.91 4.58 0.59
C LYS A 218 5.41 4.28 0.65
N LEU A 219 4.90 3.92 1.83
CA LEU A 219 3.49 3.58 2.04
C LEU A 219 2.67 4.76 2.53
N LEU A 220 3.17 5.47 3.55
CA LEU A 220 2.46 6.54 4.23
C LEU A 220 3.37 7.75 4.45
N PHE A 221 2.80 8.94 4.23
CA PHE A 221 3.44 10.21 4.53
C PHE A 221 2.70 10.86 5.70
N TYR A 222 3.43 11.29 6.71
CA TYR A 222 2.90 12.04 7.83
C TYR A 222 3.26 13.51 7.64
N LEU A 223 2.21 14.33 7.63
CA LEU A 223 2.26 15.73 7.25
C LEU A 223 1.98 16.59 8.47
N ILE A 224 2.71 17.69 8.61
CA ILE A 224 2.38 18.76 9.56
C ILE A 224 2.09 20.05 8.77
N PRO A 225 1.01 20.79 9.09
CA PRO A 225 0.74 22.06 8.42
C PRO A 225 1.88 23.06 8.63
N LEU A 226 2.22 23.80 7.58
CA LEU A 226 3.24 24.85 7.65
C LEU A 226 2.88 25.94 8.64
N SER A 227 1.58 26.27 8.78
CA SER A 227 1.10 27.23 9.77
C SER A 227 1.46 26.81 11.21
N VAL A 228 1.39 25.51 11.51
CA VAL A 228 1.77 24.95 12.81
C VAL A 228 3.29 24.98 12.99
N MET A 229 4.04 24.60 11.95
CA MET A 229 5.50 24.64 11.97
C MET A 229 6.05 26.06 12.17
N LYS A 230 5.54 27.04 11.41
CA LYS A 230 5.93 28.46 11.49
C LYS A 230 5.76 29.03 12.90
N ARG A 231 4.63 28.72 13.56
CA ARG A 231 4.35 29.14 14.94
C ARG A 231 5.31 28.54 15.98
N HIS A 232 5.87 27.35 15.72
CA HIS A 232 6.74 26.67 16.68
C HIS A 232 8.24 26.99 16.52
N LEU A 233 8.64 27.56 15.38
CA LEU A 233 10.05 27.80 15.06
C LEU A 233 10.46 29.28 15.21
N ASP A 234 9.56 30.18 15.60
CA ASP A 234 9.78 31.64 15.65
C ASP A 234 10.48 32.17 14.38
N ILE A 235 10.18 31.56 13.23
CA ILE A 235 10.72 32.02 11.94
C ILE A 235 9.97 33.31 11.59
N GLN A 236 10.59 34.45 11.90
CA GLN A 236 10.17 35.74 11.35
C GLN A 236 10.34 35.67 9.84
N LEU A 237 9.22 35.63 9.12
CA LEU A 237 9.25 35.89 7.69
C LEU A 237 9.74 37.32 7.50
N GLY A 238 10.68 37.51 6.59
CA GLY A 238 11.02 38.84 6.11
C GLY A 238 9.77 39.58 5.61
N PRO A 239 9.77 40.92 5.59
CA PRO A 239 8.59 41.76 5.44
C PRO A 239 7.73 41.55 4.18
N ASP A 240 8.13 40.71 3.23
CA ASP A 240 7.46 40.54 1.94
C ASP A 240 6.42 39.40 1.91
N ALA A 241 6.16 38.71 3.03
CA ALA A 241 5.19 37.59 3.07
C ALA A 241 3.74 38.01 3.46
N ILE A 242 3.35 39.24 3.13
CA ILE A 242 1.95 39.69 3.14
C ILE A 242 1.67 40.33 1.79
N LEU A 243 0.99 39.59 0.91
CA LEU A 243 -0.11 40.05 0.07
C LEU A 243 -0.85 38.84 -0.52
#